data_AF-A0A662FPI4-F1
#
_entry.id   AF-A0A662FPI4-F1
#
_cell.length_a   1.000
_cell.length_b   1.000
_cell.length_c   1.000
_cell.angle_alpha   90.00
_cell.angle_beta   90.00
_cell.angle_gamma   90.00
#
_symmetry.space_group_name_H-M   'P 1'
#
loop_
_entity.id
_entity.type
_entity.pdbx_description
1 polymer ?
#
loop_
_entity_poly.entity_id
_entity_poly.type
_entity_poly.pdbx_seq_one_letter_code
_entity_poly.pdbx_strand_id
1 'polypeptide(L)'
;MFKQRVKATKRTIINYVSYLEDSMLIFLLRRYFPSVKSRIVSPRKLYLVDTGLGLFGSKDIARDMENAVFLELARRRSYYYPLWEIYYFKDSQGYEVDFVVVEGKKVKERVNVTYGVALTRLTGESGGAF
;
A
#
# COMPACT_ATOMS: atom_id res chain seq x y z
N MET A 1 -8.56 -14.14 -18.53
CA MET A 1 -9.82 -13.48 -18.93
C MET A 1 -10.72 -13.37 -17.70
N PHE A 2 -10.84 -12.20 -17.07
CA PHE A 2 -11.72 -12.01 -15.90
C PHE A 2 -13.18 -12.10 -16.37
N LYS A 3 -13.91 -13.13 -15.94
CA LYS A 3 -15.35 -13.27 -16.22
C LYS A 3 -16.08 -12.34 -15.25
N GLN A 4 -16.52 -11.18 -15.74
CA GLN A 4 -17.26 -10.20 -14.94
C GLN A 4 -18.57 -10.82 -14.44
N ARG A 5 -18.75 -10.91 -13.11
CA ARG A 5 -19.98 -11.41 -12.48
C ARG A 5 -21.15 -10.41 -12.55
N VAL A 6 -20.87 -9.16 -12.93
CA VAL A 6 -21.83 -8.06 -12.99
C VAL A 6 -21.70 -7.35 -14.34
N LYS A 7 -22.83 -7.07 -14.99
CA LYS A 7 -22.89 -6.36 -16.28
C LYS A 7 -22.64 -4.86 -16.06
N ALA A 8 -21.36 -4.47 -15.98
CA ALA A 8 -20.94 -3.09 -15.80
C ALA A 8 -19.84 -2.70 -16.80
N THR A 9 -19.90 -1.48 -17.34
CA THR A 9 -18.85 -0.97 -18.23
C THR A 9 -17.58 -0.61 -17.44
N LYS A 10 -16.43 -0.57 -18.11
CA LYS A 10 -15.17 -0.09 -17.50
C LYS A 10 -15.32 1.31 -16.90
N ARG A 11 -16.04 2.20 -17.62
CA ARG A 11 -16.32 3.57 -17.17
C ARG A 11 -17.14 3.58 -15.88
N THR A 12 -18.15 2.72 -15.78
CA THR A 12 -18.95 2.58 -14.56
C THR A 12 -18.05 2.20 -13.37
N ILE A 13 -17.18 1.21 -13.53
CA ILE A 13 -16.29 0.77 -12.44
C ILE A 13 -15.34 1.89 -12.01
N ILE A 14 -14.72 2.60 -12.97
CA ILE A 14 -13.82 3.72 -12.69
C ILE A 14 -14.56 4.82 -11.90
N ASN A 15 -15.77 5.18 -12.32
CA ASN A 15 -16.57 6.19 -11.64
C ASN A 15 -16.87 5.78 -10.19
N TYR A 16 -17.27 4.54 -9.95
CA TYR A 16 -17.53 4.06 -8.59
C TYR A 16 -16.28 4.09 -7.71
N VAL A 17 -15.12 3.68 -8.24
CA VAL A 17 -13.85 3.79 -7.52
C VAL A 17 -13.53 5.25 -7.20
N SER A 18 -13.72 6.17 -8.15
CA SER A 18 -13.55 7.61 -7.90
C SER A 18 -14.52 8.13 -6.83
N TYR A 19 -15.80 7.74 -6.85
CA TYR A 19 -16.76 8.14 -5.82
C TYR A 19 -16.39 7.62 -4.43
N LEU A 20 -15.83 6.41 -4.34
CA LEU A 20 -15.34 5.85 -3.08
C LEU A 20 -14.09 6.60 -2.58
N GLU A 21 -13.20 7.03 -3.48
CA GLU A 21 -12.02 7.83 -3.13
C GLU A 21 -12.46 9.25 -2.69
N ASP A 22 -13.35 9.89 -3.43
CA ASP A 22 -13.88 11.24 -3.14
C ASP A 22 -14.68 11.28 -1.82
N SER A 23 -15.37 10.18 -1.47
CA SER A 23 -16.07 10.02 -0.19
C SER A 23 -15.17 9.60 0.98
N MET A 24 -13.85 9.54 0.77
CA MET A 24 -12.85 9.15 1.76
C MET A 24 -13.06 7.73 2.34
N LEU A 25 -13.71 6.84 1.59
CA LEU A 25 -13.86 5.43 1.99
C LEU A 25 -12.63 4.61 1.65
N ILE A 26 -11.93 4.99 0.58
CA ILE A 26 -10.71 4.34 0.10
C ILE A 26 -9.61 5.36 -0.22
N PHE A 27 -8.38 4.88 -0.25
CA PHE A 27 -7.22 5.58 -0.75
C PHE A 27 -6.56 4.79 -1.89
N LEU A 28 -6.17 5.46 -2.97
CA LEU A 28 -5.44 4.84 -4.07
C LEU A 28 -3.95 5.24 -4.05
N LEU A 29 -3.10 4.29 -3.66
CA LEU A 29 -1.65 4.47 -3.61
C LEU A 29 -1.00 4.21 -4.98
N ARG A 30 -0.17 5.16 -5.42
CA ARG A 30 0.53 5.09 -6.71
C ARG A 30 1.84 4.31 -6.60
N ARG A 31 2.28 3.70 -7.70
CA ARG A 31 3.60 3.07 -7.78
C ARG A 31 4.70 4.11 -7.83
N TYR A 32 5.81 3.84 -7.16
CA TYR A 32 7.03 4.62 -7.28
C TYR A 32 7.64 4.36 -8.65
N PHE A 33 7.66 5.40 -9.47
CA PHE A 33 8.39 5.44 -10.74
C PHE A 33 9.17 6.75 -10.85
N PRO A 34 10.39 6.73 -11.42
CA PRO A 34 11.13 7.95 -11.76
C PRO A 34 10.41 8.78 -12.84
N SER A 35 9.75 8.11 -13.79
CA SER A 35 8.99 8.75 -14.86
C SER A 35 7.53 9.02 -14.46
N VAL A 36 7.09 10.26 -14.65
CA VAL A 36 5.71 10.71 -14.39
C VAL A 36 4.70 9.96 -15.28
N LYS A 37 5.03 9.72 -16.56
CA LYS A 37 4.15 9.01 -17.49
C LYS A 37 3.89 7.57 -17.01
N SER A 38 4.94 6.86 -16.62
CA SER A 38 4.83 5.49 -16.12
C SER A 38 4.02 5.41 -14.83
N ARG A 39 4.07 6.44 -13.99
CA ARG A 39 3.27 6.54 -12.77
C ARG A 39 1.77 6.61 -13.03
N ILE A 40 1.35 7.31 -14.09
CA ILE A 40 -0.08 7.51 -14.41
C ILE A 40 -0.76 6.21 -14.85
N VAL A 41 -0.08 5.41 -15.69
CA VAL A 41 -0.62 4.14 -16.22
C VAL A 41 -0.45 2.95 -15.28
N SER A 42 0.32 3.10 -14.19
CA SER A 42 0.55 2.02 -13.24
C SER A 42 -0.73 1.66 -12.46
N PRO A 43 -0.99 0.37 -12.20
CA PRO A 43 -2.03 -0.04 -11.26
C PRO A 43 -1.85 0.68 -9.92
N ARG A 44 -2.94 1.08 -9.28
CA ARG A 44 -2.90 1.66 -7.94
C ARG A 44 -3.24 0.58 -6.92
N LYS A 45 -2.54 0.58 -5.78
CA LYS A 45 -2.95 -0.22 -4.61
C LYS A 45 -4.11 0.50 -3.92
N LEU A 46 -5.12 -0.24 -3.47
CA LEU A 46 -6.29 0.29 -2.78
C LEU A 46 -6.17 -0.02 -1.28
N TYR A 47 -6.37 1.00 -0.45
CA TYR A 47 -6.43 0.89 1.01
C TYR A 47 -7.74 1.44 1.53
N LEU A 48 -8.27 0.85 2.59
CA LEU A 48 -9.49 1.29 3.28
C LEU A 48 -9.15 2.37 4.30
N VAL A 49 -10.07 3.31 4.52
CA VAL A 49 -9.93 4.34 5.57
C VAL A 49 -9.90 3.78 6.98
N ASP A 50 -10.53 2.63 7.18
CA ASP A 50 -10.58 1.90 8.43
C ASP A 50 -10.47 0.39 8.15
N THR A 51 -9.62 -0.32 8.88
CA THR A 51 -9.43 -1.77 8.70
C THR A 51 -10.68 -2.59 9.08
N GLY A 52 -11.54 -2.05 9.94
CA GLY A 52 -12.84 -2.59 10.29
C GLY A 52 -13.81 -2.64 9.11
N LEU A 53 -13.66 -1.80 8.08
CA LEU A 53 -14.45 -1.93 6.84
C LEU A 53 -14.12 -3.23 6.08
N GLY A 54 -12.93 -3.81 6.30
CA GLY A 54 -12.55 -5.11 5.78
C GLY A 54 -13.40 -6.28 6.33
N LEU A 55 -14.13 -6.06 7.44
CA LEU A 55 -15.01 -7.06 8.05
C LEU A 55 -16.21 -7.43 7.17
N PHE A 56 -16.62 -6.57 6.24
CA PHE A 56 -17.70 -6.85 5.29
C PHE A 56 -17.22 -7.69 4.08
N GLY A 57 -15.93 -8.06 4.04
CA GLY A 57 -15.32 -8.85 2.97
C GLY A 57 -14.45 -10.00 3.49
N SER A 58 -13.33 -10.27 2.81
CA SER A 58 -12.36 -11.30 3.19
C SER A 58 -11.28 -10.71 4.09
N LYS A 59 -11.42 -10.91 5.40
CA LYS A 59 -10.41 -10.50 6.39
C LYS A 59 -9.10 -11.25 6.16
N ASP A 60 -7.99 -10.53 6.09
CA ASP A 60 -6.65 -11.07 5.90
C ASP A 60 -5.69 -10.27 6.78
N ILE A 61 -5.05 -10.93 7.74
CA ILE A 61 -4.22 -10.26 8.75
C ILE A 61 -3.04 -9.51 8.12
N ALA A 62 -2.43 -10.05 7.07
CA ALA A 62 -1.30 -9.40 6.41
C ALA A 62 -1.77 -8.13 5.69
N ARG A 63 -2.91 -8.21 5.00
CA ARG A 63 -3.51 -7.04 4.34
C ARG A 63 -3.98 -5.99 5.35
N ASP A 64 -4.62 -6.41 6.44
CA ASP A 64 -5.10 -5.49 7.48
C ASP A 64 -3.92 -4.76 8.15
N MET A 65 -2.80 -5.47 8.38
CA MET A 65 -1.57 -4.87 8.88
C MET A 65 -0.96 -3.87 7.88
N GLU A 66 -0.85 -4.24 6.60
CA GLU A 66 -0.37 -3.34 5.55
C GLU A 66 -1.25 -2.07 5.49
N ASN A 67 -2.57 -2.22 5.57
CA ASN A 67 -3.53 -1.12 5.59
C ASN A 67 -3.38 -0.23 6.83
N ALA A 68 -3.17 -0.82 8.01
CA ALA A 68 -2.94 -0.06 9.24
C ALA A 68 -1.65 0.78 9.16
N VAL A 69 -0.58 0.22 8.61
CA VAL A 69 0.68 0.94 8.37
C VAL A 69 0.49 2.06 7.34
N PHE A 70 -0.25 1.81 6.26
CA PHE A 70 -0.60 2.86 5.31
C PHE A 70 -1.33 4.03 5.98
N LEU A 71 -2.34 3.76 6.80
CA LEU A 71 -3.11 4.78 7.51
C LEU A 71 -2.22 5.60 8.48
N GLU A 72 -1.27 4.94 9.15
CA GLU A 72 -0.26 5.62 9.97
C GLU A 72 0.61 6.57 9.14
N LEU A 73 1.13 6.12 7.99
CA LEU A 73 1.92 6.96 7.10
C LEU A 73 1.10 8.14 6.56
N ALA A 74 -0.16 7.90 6.18
CA ALA A 74 -1.07 8.96 5.73
C ALA A 74 -1.33 9.98 6.84
N ARG A 75 -1.51 9.53 8.08
CA ARG A 75 -1.65 10.40 9.27
C ARG A 75 -0.40 11.24 9.49
N ARG A 76 0.78 10.62 9.46
CA ARG A 76 2.06 11.33 9.60
C ARG A 76 2.26 12.40 8.54
N ARG A 77 1.97 12.06 7.28
CA ARG A 77 1.96 13.03 6.17
C ARG A 77 1.02 14.20 6.46
N SER A 78 -0.18 13.93 6.95
CA SER A 78 -1.18 14.97 7.18
C SER A 78 -0.85 15.91 8.35
N TYR A 79 -0.27 15.41 9.43
CA TYR A 79 -0.08 16.20 10.66
C TYR A 79 1.36 16.69 10.89
N TYR A 80 2.36 15.91 10.49
CA TYR A 80 3.76 16.16 10.87
C TYR A 80 4.67 16.42 9.66
N TYR A 81 4.39 15.78 8.52
CA TYR A 81 5.27 15.83 7.34
C TYR A 81 4.50 16.10 6.03
N PRO A 82 4.01 17.34 5.83
CA PRO A 82 3.15 17.67 4.70
C PRO A 82 3.81 17.50 3.32
N LEU A 83 5.15 17.50 3.27
CA LEU A 83 5.93 17.29 2.05
C LEU A 83 6.19 15.82 1.72
N TRP A 84 5.76 14.88 2.57
CA TRP A 84 5.91 13.47 2.30
C TRP A 84 4.98 13.02 1.18
N GLU A 85 5.55 12.22 0.28
CA GLU A 85 4.83 11.47 -0.72
C GLU A 85 5.02 9.98 -0.43
N ILE A 86 3.92 9.23 -0.47
CA ILE A 86 3.90 7.80 -0.16
C ILE A 86 3.62 7.05 -1.46
N TYR A 87 4.38 5.99 -1.71
CA TYR A 87 4.25 5.14 -2.88
C TYR A 87 4.40 3.68 -2.48
N TYR A 88 3.94 2.75 -3.31
CA TYR A 88 4.42 1.37 -3.25
C TYR A 88 5.50 1.14 -4.31
N PHE A 89 6.38 0.16 -4.15
CA PHE A 89 7.36 -0.19 -5.17
C PHE A 89 7.27 -1.66 -5.55
N LYS A 90 7.44 -1.89 -6.85
CA LYS A 90 7.62 -3.20 -7.46
C LYS A 90 8.57 -2.98 -8.63
N ASP A 91 9.48 -3.90 -8.92
CA ASP A 91 10.29 -3.86 -10.14
C ASP A 91 9.84 -4.92 -11.16
N SER A 92 10.59 -5.11 -12.25
CA SER A 92 10.33 -6.14 -13.26
C SER A 92 10.83 -7.53 -12.85
N GLN A 93 11.72 -7.61 -11.87
CA GLN A 93 12.29 -8.87 -11.36
C GLN A 93 11.45 -9.46 -10.22
N GLY A 94 10.42 -8.74 -9.76
CA GLY A 94 9.50 -9.17 -8.73
C GLY A 94 9.88 -8.71 -7.32
N TYR A 95 10.91 -7.86 -7.17
CA TYR A 95 11.22 -7.26 -5.88
C TYR A 95 10.16 -6.21 -5.53
N GLU A 96 9.62 -6.30 -4.31
CA GLU A 96 8.52 -5.47 -3.82
C GLU A 96 8.85 -4.83 -2.46
N VAL A 97 8.44 -3.57 -2.31
CA VAL A 97 8.45 -2.82 -1.05
C VAL A 97 7.07 -2.22 -0.88
N ASP A 98 6.44 -2.45 0.26
CA ASP A 98 5.05 -2.07 0.49
C ASP A 98 4.88 -0.55 0.46
N PHE A 99 5.78 0.18 1.14
CA PHE A 99 5.79 1.62 1.16
C PHE A 99 7.18 2.24 0.97
N VAL A 100 7.24 3.26 0.12
CA VAL A 100 8.38 4.13 -0.08
C VAL A 100 7.93 5.55 0.23
N VAL A 101 8.55 6.17 1.23
CA VAL A 101 8.30 7.56 1.63
C VAL A 101 9.36 8.45 1.02
N VAL A 102 8.94 9.50 0.34
CA VAL A 102 9.80 10.42 -0.39
C VAL A 102 9.50 11.84 0.06
N GLU A 103 10.56 12.64 0.21
CA GLU A 103 10.45 14.09 0.45
C GLU A 103 11.25 14.80 -0.64
N GLY A 104 10.54 15.48 -1.54
CA GLY A 104 11.13 16.04 -2.76
C GLY A 104 11.71 14.94 -3.67
N LYS A 105 13.04 14.86 -3.76
CA LYS A 105 13.75 13.83 -4.56
C LYS A 105 14.42 12.74 -3.71
N LYS A 106 14.34 12.84 -2.39
CA LYS A 106 15.06 11.95 -1.47
C LYS A 106 14.12 10.90 -0.90
N VAL A 107 14.49 9.63 -1.04
CA VAL A 107 13.84 8.54 -0.30
C VAL A 107 14.19 8.70 1.17
N LYS A 108 13.17 8.83 2.02
CA LYS A 108 13.30 8.99 3.48
C LYS A 108 13.25 7.64 4.16
N GLU A 109 12.27 6.82 3.79
CA GLU A 109 12.00 5.55 4.44
C GLU A 109 11.54 4.51 3.41
N ARG A 110 11.85 3.25 3.69
CA ARG A 110 11.29 2.06 3.03
C ARG A 110 10.69 1.19 4.12
N VAL A 111 9.44 0.81 3.96
CA VAL A 111 8.70 0.03 4.95
C VAL A 111 8.18 -1.22 4.26
N ASN A 112 8.59 -2.37 4.79
CA ASN A 112 8.00 -3.67 4.48
C ASN A 112 7.20 -4.12 5.70
N VAL A 113 5.96 -4.55 5.47
CA VAL A 113 5.05 -5.01 6.53
C VAL A 113 5.03 -6.53 6.49
N THR A 114 5.28 -7.14 7.64
CA THR A 114 5.25 -8.60 7.77
C THR A 114 4.53 -9.00 9.04
N TYR A 115 3.72 -10.06 8.96
CA TYR A 115 3.18 -10.71 10.13
C TYR A 115 4.24 -11.66 10.69
N GLY A 116 4.97 -11.19 11.70
CA GLY A 116 5.88 -12.03 12.45
C GLY A 116 5.11 -12.96 13.38
N VAL A 117 5.03 -14.24 13.05
CA VAL A 117 4.81 -15.26 14.09
C VAL A 117 6.15 -15.34 14.82
N ALA A 118 6.18 -14.93 16.08
CA ALA A 118 7.37 -15.10 16.91
C ALA A 118 7.64 -16.61 17.08
N LEU A 119 8.38 -17.20 16.15
CA LEU A 119 9.19 -18.36 16.46
C LEU A 119 10.31 -17.82 17.32
N THR A 120 10.09 -17.84 18.64
CA THR A 120 11.17 -17.73 19.62
C THR A 120 12.13 -18.88 19.32
N ARG A 121 13.09 -18.63 18.44
CA ARG A 121 14.32 -19.42 18.38
C ARG A 121 14.98 -19.13 19.71
N LEU A 122 14.88 -20.08 20.63
CA LEU A 122 15.75 -20.15 21.79
C LEU A 122 17.17 -19.89 21.28
N THR A 123 17.77 -18.81 21.76
CA THR A 123 19.12 -18.39 21.44
C THR A 123 20.07 -19.53 21.77
N GLY A 124 20.51 -20.25 20.74
CA GLY A 124 21.71 -21.07 20.74
C GLY A 124 22.70 -20.44 19.77
N GLU A 125 23.69 -19.76 20.35
CA GLU A 125 25.06 -19.60 19.84
C GLU A 125 25.33 -18.77 18.56
N SER A 126 25.96 -17.61 18.82
CA SER A 126 27.15 -17.03 18.18
C SER A 126 27.36 -17.12 16.66
N GLY A 127 27.50 -15.95 16.03
CA GLY A 127 28.52 -15.74 15.00
C GLY A 127 28.11 -14.92 13.79
N GLY A 128 28.77 -13.77 13.61
CA GLY A 128 29.20 -13.31 12.28
C GLY A 128 28.30 -12.35 11.52
N ALA A 129 28.81 -11.13 11.35
CA ALA A 129 28.64 -10.15 10.27
C ALA A 129 27.74 -10.53 9.08
N PHE A 130 26.88 -9.60 8.66
CA PHE A 130 27.02 -8.77 7.45
C PHE A 130 26.08 -7.55 7.55
#